data_AF-A0A7C4CP24-F1
#
_entry.id   AF-A0A7C4CP24-F1
#
_cell.length_a   1.000
_cell.length_b   1.000
_cell.length_c   1.000
_cell.angle_alpha   90.00
_cell.angle_beta   90.00
_cell.angle_gamma   90.00
#
_symmetry.space_group_name_H-M   'P 1'
#
loop_
_entity.id
_entity.type
_entity.pdbx_description
1 polymer ?
#
loop_
_entity_poly.entity_id
_entity_poly.type
_entity_poly.pdbx_seq_one_letter_code
_entity_poly.pdbx_strand_id
1 'polypeptide(L)'
;MAPFSKKKVAGIAIALVILVFVAFLALTYPRILVSFPVSFTIGANVKRVEFEVPFLHEHVKVEVHVQSGNALWRAEILDDGNVVWSHAASQSGQTTYSSEWIKLSVGRYNFTFATVGLGSLEAEVKIVSKGGFW
;
A
#
# COMPACT_ATOMS: atom_id res chain seq x y z
N MET A 1 -28.03 41.50 18.87
CA MET A 1 -27.37 40.56 17.93
C MET A 1 -27.54 41.13 16.52
N ALA A 2 -26.47 41.64 15.90
CA ALA A 2 -26.57 42.22 14.54
C ALA A 2 -26.66 41.08 13.50
N PRO A 3 -27.57 41.14 12.51
CA PRO A 3 -27.70 40.09 11.51
C PRO A 3 -26.46 40.05 10.60
N PHE A 4 -25.83 38.88 10.48
CA PHE A 4 -24.74 38.70 9.53
C PHE A 4 -25.23 38.98 8.10
N SER A 5 -24.45 39.74 7.34
CA SER A 5 -24.71 39.94 5.90
C SER A 5 -24.74 38.59 5.18
N LYS A 6 -25.80 38.34 4.40
CA LYS A 6 -25.97 37.10 3.61
C LYS A 6 -24.73 36.77 2.76
N LYS A 7 -24.02 37.79 2.26
CA LYS A 7 -22.76 37.65 1.51
C LYS A 7 -21.61 37.11 2.37
N LYS A 8 -21.50 37.56 3.62
CA LYS A 8 -20.49 37.07 4.58
C LYS A 8 -20.77 35.62 4.97
N VAL A 9 -22.03 35.28 5.21
CA VAL A 9 -22.45 33.90 5.52
C VAL A 9 -22.14 32.97 4.34
N ALA A 10 -22.48 33.37 3.11
CA ALA A 10 -22.16 32.61 1.91
C ALA A 10 -20.65 32.44 1.70
N GLY A 11 -19.86 33.49 1.92
CA GLY A 11 -18.40 33.42 1.82
C GLY A 11 -17.78 32.45 2.82
N ILE A 12 -18.24 32.46 4.07
CA ILE A 12 -17.78 31.50 5.10
C ILE A 12 -18.19 30.07 4.74
N ALA A 13 -19.42 29.86 4.26
CA ALA A 13 -19.89 28.54 3.85
C ALA A 13 -19.04 27.96 2.71
N ILE A 14 -18.74 28.76 1.69
CA ILE A 14 -17.88 28.34 0.56
C ILE A 14 -16.47 28.00 1.06
N ALA A 15 -15.88 28.83 1.91
CA ALA A 15 -14.56 28.58 2.47
C ALA A 15 -14.50 27.27 3.27
N LEU A 16 -15.55 26.97 4.05
CA LEU A 16 -15.65 25.71 4.80
C LEU A 16 -15.75 24.50 3.86
N VAL A 17 -16.54 24.58 2.78
CA VAL A 17 -16.64 23.49 1.80
C VAL A 17 -15.28 23.22 1.15
N ILE A 18 -14.56 24.26 0.75
CA ILE A 18 -13.22 24.13 0.17
C ILE A 18 -12.26 23.51 1.18
N LEU A 19 -12.28 23.97 2.44
CA LEU A 19 -11.43 23.43 3.50
C LEU A 19 -11.68 21.93 3.70
N VAL A 20 -12.94 21.52 3.80
CA VAL A 20 -13.32 20.10 3.95
C VAL A 20 -12.89 19.28 2.74
N PHE A 21 -13.05 19.81 1.53
CA PHE A 21 -12.62 19.13 0.31
C PHE A 21 -11.10 18.93 0.26
N VAL A 22 -10.31 19.96 0.57
CA VAL A 22 -8.84 19.88 0.62
C VAL A 22 -8.39 18.90 1.71
N ALA A 23 -9.02 18.93 2.89
CA ALA A 23 -8.74 17.97 3.96
C ALA A 23 -9.04 16.53 3.52
N PHE A 24 -10.16 16.30 2.83
CA PHE A 24 -10.52 14.98 2.30
C PHE A 24 -9.50 14.47 1.27
N LEU A 25 -9.04 15.32 0.36
CA LEU A 25 -7.99 14.96 -0.60
C LEU A 25 -6.68 14.59 0.11
N ALA A 26 -6.25 15.39 1.08
CA ALA A 26 -5.03 15.12 1.85
C ALA A 26 -5.11 13.80 2.63
N LEU A 27 -6.27 13.50 3.22
CA LEU A 27 -6.49 12.27 3.99
C LEU A 27 -6.60 11.00 3.14
N THR A 28 -6.94 11.13 1.86
CA THR A 28 -7.09 9.99 0.93
C THR A 28 -5.87 9.81 0.03
N TYR A 29 -4.90 10.73 0.07
CA TYR A 29 -3.75 10.75 -0.84
C TYR A 29 -2.89 9.48 -0.73
N PRO A 30 -2.34 8.96 -1.85
CA PRO A 30 -1.49 7.78 -1.84
C PRO A 30 -0.31 7.90 -0.86
N ARG A 31 -0.11 6.88 -0.02
CA ARG A 31 0.99 6.83 0.96
C ARG A 31 1.55 5.44 1.15
N ILE A 32 2.83 5.37 1.49
CA ILE A 32 3.52 4.12 1.83
C ILE A 32 3.07 3.68 3.22
N LEU A 33 2.57 2.46 3.33
CA LEU A 33 2.20 1.80 4.59
C LEU A 33 3.41 1.12 5.22
N VAL A 34 4.15 0.34 4.43
CA VAL A 34 5.41 -0.28 4.83
C VAL A 34 6.40 -0.30 3.66
N SER A 35 7.68 -0.18 3.98
CA SER A 35 8.82 -0.32 3.06
C SER A 35 9.87 -1.12 3.80
N PHE A 36 10.34 -2.22 3.23
CA PHE A 36 11.41 -2.99 3.84
C PHE A 36 12.27 -3.69 2.79
N PRO A 37 13.59 -3.75 3.03
CA PRO A 37 14.47 -4.56 2.21
C PRO A 37 14.33 -6.03 2.59
N VAL A 38 14.51 -6.90 1.60
CA VAL A 38 14.70 -8.34 1.76
C VAL A 38 16.00 -8.74 1.09
N SER A 39 16.79 -9.54 1.79
CA SER A 39 17.98 -10.19 1.26
C SER A 39 17.91 -11.65 1.66
N PHE A 40 17.63 -12.49 0.68
CA PHE A 40 17.52 -13.92 0.84
C PHE A 40 18.71 -14.59 0.16
N THR A 41 19.46 -15.34 0.94
CA THR A 41 20.52 -16.22 0.46
C THR A 41 19.93 -17.58 0.10
N ILE A 42 20.75 -18.45 -0.49
CA ILE A 42 20.35 -19.76 -1.04
C ILE A 42 19.45 -20.53 -0.05
N GLY A 43 18.19 -20.75 -0.45
CA GLY A 43 17.20 -21.50 0.31
C GLY A 43 15.82 -20.85 0.32
N ALA A 44 14.84 -21.57 0.89
CA ALA A 44 13.49 -21.05 1.12
C ALA A 44 13.49 -20.14 2.34
N ASN A 45 13.46 -18.83 2.11
CA ASN A 45 13.39 -17.82 3.16
C ASN A 45 12.03 -17.12 3.13
N VAL A 46 11.57 -16.67 4.29
CA VAL A 46 10.27 -16.00 4.44
C VAL A 46 10.45 -14.76 5.32
N LYS A 47 9.92 -13.63 4.86
CA LYS A 47 9.77 -12.40 5.64
C LYS A 47 8.29 -12.10 5.81
N ARG A 48 7.88 -11.76 7.04
CA ARG A 48 6.53 -11.33 7.37
C ARG A 48 6.56 -9.95 8.00
N VAL A 49 5.63 -9.09 7.60
CA VAL A 49 5.49 -7.72 8.11
C VAL A 49 4.01 -7.41 8.25
N GLU A 50 3.61 -6.93 9.43
CA GLU A 50 2.25 -6.45 9.69
C GLU A 50 2.10 -5.01 9.15
N PHE A 51 0.94 -4.68 8.60
CA PHE A 51 0.60 -3.32 8.20
C PHE A 51 -0.88 -3.01 8.46
N GLU A 52 -1.19 -1.73 8.65
CA GLU A 52 -2.56 -1.26 8.88
C GLU A 52 -3.05 -0.43 7.69
N VAL A 53 -4.21 -0.80 7.14
CA VAL A 53 -4.92 0.01 6.15
C VAL A 53 -5.75 1.05 6.90
N PRO A 54 -5.43 2.34 6.74
CA PRO A 54 -6.08 3.40 7.51
C PRO A 54 -7.50 3.67 7.03
N PHE A 55 -8.28 4.29 7.91
CA PHE A 55 -9.59 4.83 7.55
C PHE A 55 -9.49 5.79 6.34
N LEU A 56 -10.46 5.69 5.42
CA LEU A 56 -10.52 6.36 4.10
C LEU A 56 -9.56 5.85 3.02
N HIS A 57 -8.68 4.89 3.33
CA HIS A 57 -7.97 4.14 2.30
C HIS A 57 -8.68 2.82 2.05
N GLU A 58 -8.98 2.54 0.79
CA GLU A 58 -9.69 1.32 0.39
C GLU A 58 -8.95 0.54 -0.69
N HIS A 59 -7.85 1.09 -1.23
CA HIS A 59 -7.02 0.46 -2.24
C HIS A 59 -5.59 0.35 -1.75
N VAL A 60 -4.98 -0.81 -1.98
CA VAL A 60 -3.60 -1.14 -1.64
C VAL A 60 -2.87 -1.65 -2.89
N LYS A 61 -1.59 -1.36 -3.01
CA LYS A 61 -0.72 -1.83 -4.08
C LYS A 61 0.56 -2.38 -3.48
N VAL A 62 1.05 -3.48 -4.05
CA VAL A 62 2.33 -4.09 -3.70
C VAL A 62 3.32 -3.78 -4.81
N GLU A 63 4.45 -3.19 -4.44
CA GLU A 63 5.56 -2.93 -5.33
C GLU A 63 6.77 -3.72 -4.84
N VAL A 64 7.43 -4.43 -5.75
CA VAL A 64 8.64 -5.21 -5.47
C VAL A 64 9.70 -4.75 -6.44
N HIS A 65 10.72 -4.06 -5.92
CA HIS A 65 11.88 -3.64 -6.70
C HIS A 65 13.00 -4.65 -6.46
N VAL A 66 13.13 -5.63 -7.34
CA VAL A 66 14.26 -6.58 -7.29
C VAL A 66 15.50 -5.89 -7.80
N GLN A 67 16.52 -5.83 -6.95
CA GLN A 67 17.84 -5.27 -7.25
C GLN A 67 18.72 -6.32 -7.92
N SER A 68 18.71 -7.54 -7.39
CA SER A 68 19.47 -8.66 -7.92
C SER A 68 18.84 -9.99 -7.51
N GLY A 69 19.12 -11.06 -8.25
CA GLY A 69 18.68 -12.41 -7.88
C GLY A 69 18.20 -13.25 -9.05
N ASN A 70 18.03 -14.53 -8.75
CA ASN A 70 17.58 -15.57 -9.68
C ASN A 70 16.52 -16.50 -9.07
N ALA A 71 16.04 -16.20 -7.86
CA ALA A 71 15.05 -17.02 -7.17
C ALA A 71 13.63 -16.76 -7.70
N LEU A 72 12.79 -17.79 -7.64
CA LEU A 72 11.34 -17.60 -7.69
C LEU A 72 10.88 -17.00 -6.35
N TRP A 73 9.98 -16.03 -6.40
CA TRP A 73 9.44 -15.39 -5.20
C TRP A 73 7.92 -15.37 -5.21
N ARG A 74 7.36 -15.30 -4.01
CA ARG A 74 5.92 -15.23 -3.73
C ARG A 74 5.66 -14.11 -2.74
N ALA A 75 4.66 -13.30 -3.03
CA ALA A 75 4.15 -12.23 -2.17
C ALA A 75 2.69 -12.50 -1.84
N GLU A 76 2.27 -12.28 -0.60
CA GLU A 76 0.91 -12.51 -0.13
C GLU A 76 0.46 -11.44 0.86
N ILE A 77 -0.83 -11.10 0.83
CA ILE A 77 -1.50 -10.35 1.88
C ILE A 77 -2.48 -11.31 2.55
N LEU A 78 -2.42 -11.36 3.89
CA LEU A 78 -3.26 -12.20 4.73
C LEU A 78 -4.14 -11.34 5.64
N ASP A 79 -5.41 -11.72 5.72
CA ASP A 79 -6.41 -11.21 6.66
C ASP A 79 -6.77 -12.32 7.64
N ASP A 80 -6.35 -12.17 8.90
CA ASP A 80 -6.50 -13.20 9.94
C ASP A 80 -6.08 -14.62 9.48
N GLY A 81 -4.96 -14.69 8.75
CA GLY A 81 -4.42 -15.94 8.20
C GLY A 81 -5.02 -16.40 6.86
N ASN A 82 -6.08 -15.74 6.37
CA ASN A 82 -6.66 -16.02 5.06
C ASN A 82 -5.96 -15.20 3.97
N VAL A 83 -5.52 -15.86 2.88
CA VAL A 83 -4.88 -15.16 1.75
C VAL A 83 -5.94 -14.37 0.99
N VAL A 84 -5.84 -13.04 1.02
CA VAL A 84 -6.73 -12.13 0.28
C VAL A 84 -6.12 -11.65 -1.04
N TRP A 85 -4.80 -11.75 -1.16
CA TRP A 85 -4.07 -11.51 -2.40
C TRP A 85 -2.77 -12.32 -2.42
N SER A 86 -2.39 -12.80 -3.60
CA SER A 86 -1.11 -13.48 -3.80
C SER A 86 -0.56 -13.21 -5.20
N HIS A 87 0.76 -13.14 -5.30
CA HIS A 87 1.48 -13.13 -6.57
C HIS A 87 2.74 -13.98 -6.46
N ALA A 88 3.14 -14.59 -7.57
CA ALA A 88 4.41 -15.30 -7.66
C ALA A 88 5.05 -15.04 -9.03
N ALA A 89 6.36 -14.86 -9.04
CA ALA A 89 7.12 -14.64 -10.25
C ALA A 89 8.51 -15.27 -10.15
N SER A 90 9.00 -15.79 -11.28
CA SER A 90 10.40 -16.17 -11.42
C SER A 90 11.20 -14.94 -11.80
N GLN A 91 12.33 -14.73 -11.14
CA GLN A 91 13.17 -13.58 -11.37
C GLN A 91 14.48 -13.94 -12.05
N SER A 92 14.93 -13.08 -12.96
CA SER A 92 16.26 -13.16 -13.56
C SER A 92 16.84 -11.75 -13.69
N GLY A 93 17.66 -11.34 -12.72
CA GLY A 93 18.29 -10.02 -12.69
C GLY A 93 17.45 -8.94 -12.00
N GLN A 94 17.60 -7.68 -12.40
CA GLN A 94 16.92 -6.52 -11.82
C GLN A 94 15.58 -6.28 -12.51
N THR A 95 14.49 -6.15 -11.74
CA THR A 95 13.15 -5.83 -12.27
C THR A 95 12.33 -5.05 -11.24
N THR A 96 11.26 -4.39 -11.69
CA THR A 96 10.24 -3.85 -10.80
C THR A 96 8.91 -4.50 -11.14
N TYR A 97 8.28 -5.08 -10.14
CA TYR A 97 6.90 -5.53 -10.19
C TYR A 97 6.01 -4.51 -9.45
N SER A 98 4.86 -4.21 -10.04
CA SER A 98 3.78 -3.44 -9.42
C SER A 98 2.50 -4.22 -9.62
N SER A 99 1.78 -4.49 -8.54
CA SER A 99 0.43 -5.03 -8.64
C SER A 99 -0.56 -3.99 -9.17
N GLU A 100 -1.72 -4.46 -9.58
CA GLU A 100 -2.93 -3.62 -9.64
C GLU A 100 -3.32 -3.12 -8.25
N TRP A 101 -4.21 -2.13 -8.20
CA TRP A 101 -4.82 -1.69 -6.94
C TRP A 101 -5.79 -2.76 -6.42
N ILE A 102 -5.48 -3.29 -5.25
CA ILE A 102 -6.23 -4.33 -4.53
C ILE A 102 -7.18 -3.64 -3.57
N LYS A 103 -8.47 -3.95 -3.65
CA LYS A 103 -9.45 -3.41 -2.71
C LYS A 103 -9.34 -4.13 -1.37
N LEU A 104 -8.99 -3.41 -0.31
CA LEU A 104 -8.91 -3.93 1.06
C LEU A 104 -9.71 -3.01 2.00
N SER A 105 -10.36 -3.61 2.99
CA SER A 105 -11.05 -2.86 4.03
C SER A 105 -10.08 -2.24 5.03
N VAL A 106 -10.57 -1.31 5.83
CA VAL A 106 -9.83 -0.76 6.97
C VAL A 106 -9.55 -1.90 7.95
N GLY A 107 -8.31 -2.07 8.35
CA GLY A 107 -7.92 -3.18 9.21
C GLY A 107 -6.43 -3.47 9.20
N ARG A 108 -6.05 -4.53 9.93
CA ARG A 108 -4.68 -5.00 10.05
C ARG A 108 -4.49 -6.25 9.21
N TYR A 109 -3.39 -6.27 8.47
CA TYR A 109 -3.05 -7.34 7.55
C TYR A 109 -1.61 -7.77 7.75
N ASN A 110 -1.31 -9.00 7.37
CA ASN A 110 0.04 -9.51 7.32
C ASN A 110 0.48 -9.64 5.88
N PHE A 111 1.60 -9.01 5.54
CA PHE A 111 2.27 -9.24 4.28
C PHE A 111 3.35 -10.31 4.44
N THR A 112 3.35 -11.29 3.55
CA THR A 112 4.38 -12.34 3.49
C THR A 112 5.12 -12.24 2.17
N PHE A 113 6.45 -12.22 2.23
CA PHE A 113 7.31 -12.30 1.06
C PHE A 113 8.29 -13.46 1.23
N ALA A 114 8.33 -14.37 0.26
CA ALA A 114 9.08 -15.60 0.35
C ALA A 114 9.80 -15.94 -0.94
N THR A 115 10.95 -16.61 -0.83
CA THR A 115 11.57 -17.31 -1.97
C THR A 115 11.11 -18.76 -2.02
N VAL A 116 11.00 -19.29 -3.24
CA VAL A 116 10.65 -20.68 -3.50
C VAL A 116 11.82 -21.33 -4.24
N GLY A 117 12.37 -22.38 -3.64
CA GLY A 117 13.44 -23.17 -4.23
C GLY A 117 14.85 -22.63 -3.97
N LEU A 118 15.78 -23.01 -4.85
CA LEU A 118 17.19 -22.64 -4.77
C LEU A 118 17.42 -21.35 -5.56
N GLY A 119 17.94 -20.33 -4.90
CA GLY A 119 18.30 -19.06 -5.51
C GLY A 119 18.55 -17.99 -4.46
N SER A 120 19.06 -16.84 -4.88
CA SER A 120 19.14 -15.64 -4.05
C SER A 120 18.23 -14.55 -4.60
N LEU A 121 17.84 -13.64 -3.71
CA LEU A 121 17.03 -12.49 -4.07
C LEU A 121 17.34 -11.32 -3.15
N GLU A 122 17.60 -10.18 -3.74
CA GLU A 122 17.71 -8.89 -3.06
C GLU A 122 16.67 -7.95 -3.64
N ALA A 123 15.76 -7.47 -2.81
CA ALA A 123 14.66 -6.62 -3.25
C ALA A 123 14.25 -5.61 -2.18
N GLU A 124 13.66 -4.51 -2.61
CA GLU A 124 12.90 -3.60 -1.75
C GLU A 124 11.41 -3.84 -1.99
N VAL A 125 10.66 -4.11 -0.92
CA VAL A 125 9.21 -4.29 -1.02
C VAL A 125 8.50 -3.09 -0.39
N LYS A 126 7.52 -2.56 -1.11
CA LYS A 126 6.67 -1.46 -0.66
C LYS A 126 5.20 -1.84 -0.75
N ILE A 127 4.45 -1.44 0.25
CA ILE A 127 2.99 -1.49 0.25
C ILE A 127 2.50 -0.06 0.29
N VAL A 128 1.75 0.33 -0.73
CA VAL A 128 1.20 1.69 -0.89
C VAL A 128 -0.31 1.59 -0.76
N SER A 129 -0.94 2.59 -0.16
CA SER A 129 -2.41 2.66 -0.08
C SER A 129 -2.92 4.01 -0.56
N LYS A 130 -4.15 4.06 -1.03
CA LYS A 130 -4.87 5.28 -1.41
C LYS A 130 -6.37 5.17 -1.10
N GLY A 131 -7.03 6.32 -1.01
CA GLY A 131 -8.49 6.40 -1.04
C GLY A 131 -9.05 6.18 -2.44
N GLY A 132 -10.37 5.99 -2.51
CA GLY A 132 -11.09 5.67 -3.76
C GLY A 132 -11.05 6.72 -4.85
N PHE A 133 -10.84 7.98 -4.48
CA PHE A 133 -10.87 9.10 -5.41
C PHE A 133 -9.60 9.20 -6.29
N TRP A 134 -8.50 8.57 -5.85
CA TRP A 134 -7.20 8.62 -6.52
C TRP A 134 -6.99 7.50 -7.53
#